data_AF-A0A7C5SUG0-F1
#
_entry.id   AF-A0A7C5SUG0-F1
#
_cell.length_a   1.000
_cell.length_b   1.000
_cell.length_c   1.000
_cell.angle_alpha   90.00
_cell.angle_beta   90.00
_cell.angle_gamma   90.00
#
_symmetry.space_group_name_H-M   'P 1'
#
loop_
_entity.id
_entity.type
_entity.pdbx_description
1 polymer ?
#
loop_
_entity_poly.entity_id
_entity_poly.type
_entity_poly.pdbx_seq_one_letter_code
_entity_poly.pdbx_strand_id
1 'polypeptide(L)'
;MRTLFLLLTAVWLLNGCAQKKPYRYPNYDIIKPKPVCKPNRENIQKLLDSYLGKPYVWAEEGPHAFDCSGLVYNIYGKMGVTIPRTASEQAKVGKKVSFKELAYGDLIFFGSTNKRSKRINHVGIYLGNGWFAEASSKKRKVVLTNFAKEPKYMRRIKVCKRYLSKDERTKYMQCDAPLKKMAVTDIRYTTPWTPDKGLPKRAVPR
;
A
#
# COMPACT_ATOMS: atom_id res chain seq x y z
N MET A 1 73.39 -14.29 31.59
CA MET A 1 72.14 -13.49 31.69
C MET A 1 71.62 -13.26 30.28
N ARG A 2 70.66 -14.08 29.83
CA ARG A 2 70.12 -14.04 28.46
C ARG A 2 68.78 -13.30 28.47
N THR A 3 68.70 -12.32 27.58
CA THR A 3 67.63 -11.35 27.38
C THR A 3 66.27 -11.99 27.15
N LEU A 4 65.34 -11.71 28.05
CA LEU A 4 63.91 -11.95 27.94
C LEU A 4 63.26 -10.57 27.90
N PHE A 5 62.55 -10.21 26.83
CA PHE A 5 61.22 -9.61 26.92
C PHE A 5 60.60 -9.54 25.52
N LEU A 6 59.51 -10.26 25.38
CA LEU A 6 58.75 -10.45 24.16
C LEU A 6 58.10 -9.15 23.67
N LEU A 7 58.21 -8.93 22.36
CA LEU A 7 57.34 -8.08 21.56
C LEU A 7 55.87 -8.56 21.70
N LEU A 8 55.12 -7.95 22.62
CA LEU A 8 53.66 -8.03 22.62
C LEU A 8 53.14 -7.07 21.56
N THR A 9 53.11 -7.56 20.32
CA THR A 9 52.45 -6.91 19.19
C THR A 9 50.99 -6.64 19.55
N ALA A 10 50.62 -5.36 19.54
CA ALA A 10 49.24 -4.90 19.61
C ALA A 10 48.45 -5.46 18.42
N VAL A 11 47.81 -6.62 18.59
CA VAL A 11 46.82 -7.11 17.64
C VAL A 11 45.54 -6.33 17.88
N TRP A 12 45.47 -5.18 17.21
CA TRP A 12 44.22 -4.52 16.84
C TRP A 12 43.34 -5.54 16.12
N LEU A 13 42.46 -6.23 16.86
CA LEU A 13 41.33 -6.91 16.26
C LEU A 13 40.35 -5.84 15.79
N LEU A 14 40.56 -5.40 14.55
CA LEU A 14 39.58 -4.71 13.74
C LEU A 14 38.29 -5.54 13.76
N ASN A 15 37.37 -5.18 14.64
CA ASN A 15 35.96 -5.51 14.47
C ASN A 15 35.47 -4.76 13.23
N GLY A 16 35.81 -5.30 12.07
CA GLY A 16 35.21 -4.92 10.80
C GLY A 16 33.72 -5.21 10.92
N CYS A 17 32.93 -4.18 11.22
CA CYS A 17 31.50 -4.22 10.99
C CYS A 17 31.30 -4.56 9.52
N ALA A 18 30.98 -5.83 9.22
CA ALA A 18 30.55 -6.24 7.91
C ALA A 18 29.31 -5.40 7.56
N GLN A 19 29.52 -4.34 6.79
CA GLN A 19 28.47 -3.46 6.34
C GLN A 19 27.53 -4.33 5.51
N LYS A 20 26.37 -4.67 6.08
CA LYS A 20 25.40 -5.56 5.43
C LYS A 20 25.19 -5.05 4.01
N LYS A 21 25.50 -5.88 3.01
CA LYS A 21 25.30 -5.52 1.60
C LYS A 21 23.91 -4.92 1.45
N PRO A 22 23.76 -3.73 0.83
CA PRO A 22 22.45 -3.14 0.61
C PRO A 22 21.60 -4.15 -0.15
N TYR A 23 20.34 -4.31 0.27
CA TYR A 23 19.39 -5.18 -0.42
C TYR A 23 19.33 -4.73 -1.89
N ARG A 24 19.83 -5.56 -2.81
CA ARG A 24 19.70 -5.33 -4.24
C ARG A 24 18.26 -5.64 -4.62
N TYR A 25 17.48 -4.60 -4.89
CA TYR A 25 16.14 -4.73 -5.43
C TYR A 25 16.22 -5.48 -6.77
N PRO A 26 15.38 -6.49 -7.00
CA PRO A 26 15.22 -7.04 -8.33
C PRO A 26 14.77 -5.93 -9.27
N ASN A 27 15.32 -5.90 -10.48
CA ASN A 27 14.90 -4.98 -11.53
C ASN A 27 13.52 -5.45 -12.00
N TYR A 28 12.44 -4.89 -11.44
CA TYR A 28 11.07 -5.22 -11.84
C TYR A 28 10.59 -4.19 -12.87
N ASP A 29 10.23 -4.68 -14.06
CA ASP A 29 9.48 -3.89 -15.03
C ASP A 29 8.09 -3.60 -14.45
N ILE A 30 7.66 -2.32 -14.50
CA ILE A 30 6.32 -1.92 -14.05
C ILE A 30 5.30 -2.48 -15.05
N ILE A 31 4.46 -3.42 -14.59
CA ILE A 31 3.45 -4.04 -15.44
C ILE A 31 2.19 -3.17 -15.44
N LYS A 32 1.96 -2.46 -16.55
CA LYS A 32 0.73 -1.66 -16.71
C LYS A 32 -0.51 -2.57 -16.83
N PRO A 33 -1.53 -2.41 -15.97
CA PRO A 33 -2.74 -3.20 -16.06
C PRO A 33 -3.49 -2.90 -17.37
N LYS A 34 -3.93 -3.96 -18.05
CA LYS A 34 -4.85 -3.84 -19.20
C LYS A 34 -6.23 -3.41 -18.71
N PRO A 35 -6.89 -2.42 -19.34
CA PRO A 35 -8.28 -2.07 -19.06
C PRO A 35 -9.20 -3.26 -19.36
N VAL A 36 -10.09 -3.60 -18.42
CA VAL A 36 -11.03 -4.72 -18.53
C VAL A 36 -12.46 -4.34 -18.13
N CYS A 37 -12.66 -3.19 -17.50
CA CYS A 37 -13.97 -2.72 -17.06
C CYS A 37 -14.06 -1.19 -17.05
N LYS A 38 -15.28 -0.66 -16.88
CA LYS A 38 -15.53 0.79 -16.80
C LYS A 38 -15.30 1.31 -15.38
N PRO A 39 -14.95 2.59 -15.20
CA PRO A 39 -14.68 3.17 -13.88
C PRO A 39 -15.97 3.41 -13.08
N ASN A 40 -16.50 2.39 -12.41
CA ASN A 40 -17.71 2.47 -11.59
C ASN A 40 -17.54 1.86 -10.19
N ARG A 41 -18.48 2.14 -9.29
CA ARG A 41 -18.44 1.73 -7.88
C ARG A 41 -18.42 0.22 -7.74
N GLU A 42 -19.26 -0.45 -8.54
CA GLU A 42 -19.41 -1.90 -8.57
C GLU A 42 -18.09 -2.59 -8.98
N ASN A 43 -17.38 -2.07 -9.97
CA ASN A 43 -16.12 -2.64 -10.46
C ASN A 43 -14.98 -2.40 -9.47
N ILE A 44 -14.93 -1.24 -8.79
CA ILE A 44 -14.00 -1.06 -7.67
C ILE A 44 -14.27 -2.12 -6.60
N GLN A 45 -15.53 -2.31 -6.21
CA GLN A 45 -15.91 -3.30 -5.21
C GLN A 45 -15.55 -4.72 -5.65
N LYS A 46 -15.92 -5.12 -6.86
CA LYS A 46 -15.64 -6.46 -7.43
C LYS A 46 -14.15 -6.75 -7.50
N LEU A 47 -13.34 -5.78 -7.93
CA LEU A 47 -11.88 -5.92 -7.96
C LEU A 47 -11.33 -6.03 -6.54
N LEU A 48 -11.77 -5.16 -5.62
CA LEU A 48 -11.35 -5.22 -4.20
C LEU A 48 -11.70 -6.56 -3.55
N ASP A 49 -12.91 -7.06 -3.74
CA ASP A 49 -13.36 -8.35 -3.19
C ASP A 49 -12.47 -9.50 -3.66
N SER A 50 -12.03 -9.47 -4.94
CA SER A 50 -11.10 -10.45 -5.48
C SER A 50 -9.66 -10.33 -4.94
N TYR A 51 -9.33 -9.20 -4.28
CA TYR A 51 -8.00 -8.90 -3.74
C TYR A 51 -7.91 -8.94 -2.23
N LEU A 52 -9.04 -8.91 -1.51
CA LEU A 52 -9.06 -9.03 -0.05
C LEU A 52 -8.29 -10.26 0.40
N GLY A 53 -7.42 -10.08 1.40
CA GLY A 53 -6.58 -11.14 1.94
C GLY A 53 -5.28 -11.41 1.17
N LYS A 54 -5.09 -10.89 -0.05
CA LYS A 54 -3.85 -11.09 -0.81
C LYS A 54 -2.64 -10.47 -0.10
N PRO A 55 -1.44 -11.08 -0.17
CA PRO A 55 -0.26 -10.63 0.57
C PRO A 55 0.16 -9.20 0.25
N TYR A 56 0.68 -8.51 1.28
CA TYR A 56 1.47 -7.31 1.07
C TYR A 56 2.90 -7.69 0.69
N VAL A 57 3.37 -7.19 -0.45
CA VAL A 57 4.76 -7.32 -0.89
C VAL A 57 5.18 -5.97 -1.49
N TRP A 58 6.30 -5.46 -1.02
CA TRP A 58 6.84 -4.17 -1.49
C TRP A 58 7.10 -4.20 -3.00
N ALA A 59 6.77 -3.11 -3.69
CA ALA A 59 6.94 -2.94 -5.13
C ALA A 59 6.09 -3.87 -6.02
N GLU A 60 5.12 -4.60 -5.48
CA GLU A 60 4.20 -5.43 -6.28
C GLU A 60 2.91 -4.68 -6.67
N GLU A 61 2.40 -4.94 -7.88
CA GLU A 61 1.15 -4.39 -8.42
C GLU A 61 0.13 -5.45 -8.85
N GLY A 62 0.32 -6.71 -8.42
CA GLY A 62 -0.64 -7.79 -8.60
C GLY A 62 -0.40 -8.69 -9.81
N PRO A 63 -1.33 -9.62 -10.07
CA PRO A 63 -2.58 -9.80 -9.35
C PRO A 63 -2.46 -10.63 -8.06
N HIS A 64 -1.30 -11.18 -7.73
CA HIS A 64 -1.14 -12.13 -6.61
C HIS A 64 -0.72 -11.48 -5.29
N ALA A 65 0.02 -10.38 -5.33
CA ALA A 65 0.45 -9.60 -4.17
C ALA A 65 0.46 -8.12 -4.51
N PHE A 66 0.43 -7.25 -3.49
CA PHE A 66 0.36 -5.80 -3.71
C PHE A 66 1.17 -5.03 -2.68
N ASP A 67 1.80 -3.94 -3.08
CA ASP A 67 2.07 -2.82 -2.18
C ASP A 67 0.86 -1.85 -2.12
N CYS A 68 0.93 -0.85 -1.24
CA CYS A 68 -0.17 0.10 -1.06
C CYS A 68 -0.58 0.82 -2.36
N SER A 69 0.39 1.29 -3.13
CA SER A 69 0.18 2.00 -4.39
C SER A 69 -0.07 1.06 -5.56
N GLY A 70 0.48 -0.15 -5.54
CA GLY A 70 0.26 -1.21 -6.52
C GLY A 70 -1.18 -1.71 -6.52
N LEU A 71 -1.82 -1.83 -5.35
CA LEU A 71 -3.25 -2.13 -5.24
C LEU A 71 -4.10 -1.09 -5.99
N VAL A 72 -3.83 0.19 -5.73
CA VAL A 72 -4.54 1.30 -6.37
C VAL A 72 -4.24 1.34 -7.86
N TYR A 73 -2.96 1.23 -8.24
CA TYR A 73 -2.51 1.21 -9.63
C TYR A 73 -3.22 0.12 -10.44
N ASN A 74 -3.35 -1.09 -9.86
CA ASN A 74 -4.04 -2.20 -10.49
C ASN A 74 -5.53 -1.93 -10.71
N ILE A 75 -6.24 -1.52 -9.65
CA ILE A 75 -7.69 -1.31 -9.71
C ILE A 75 -8.05 -0.21 -10.71
N TYR A 76 -7.38 0.93 -10.66
CA TYR A 76 -7.64 2.06 -11.56
C TYR A 76 -7.22 1.74 -12.99
N GLY A 77 -6.06 1.08 -13.18
CA GLY A 77 -5.62 0.63 -14.50
C GLY A 77 -6.58 -0.36 -15.16
N LYS A 78 -7.14 -1.31 -14.39
CA LYS A 78 -8.19 -2.24 -14.87
C LYS A 78 -9.48 -1.53 -15.25
N MET A 79 -9.76 -0.37 -14.65
CA MET A 79 -10.87 0.49 -15.03
C MET A 79 -10.53 1.46 -16.18
N GLY A 80 -9.34 1.38 -16.77
CA GLY A 80 -8.88 2.29 -17.83
C GLY A 80 -8.37 3.64 -17.35
N VAL A 81 -8.28 3.87 -16.04
CA VAL A 81 -7.80 5.13 -15.45
C VAL A 81 -6.28 5.06 -15.26
N THR A 82 -5.55 5.87 -16.01
CA THR A 82 -4.09 5.93 -15.89
C THR A 82 -3.70 6.74 -14.66
N ILE A 83 -2.96 6.12 -13.76
CA ILE A 83 -2.41 6.77 -12.56
C ILE A 83 -0.91 6.42 -12.41
N PRO A 84 -0.11 7.25 -11.72
CA PRO A 84 1.28 6.92 -11.43
C PRO A 84 1.42 5.66 -10.57
N ARG A 85 2.56 4.96 -10.66
CA ARG A 85 2.80 3.71 -9.92
C ARG A 85 3.03 3.92 -8.42
N THR A 86 3.64 5.05 -8.02
CA THR A 86 4.04 5.30 -6.63
C THR A 86 3.03 6.16 -5.88
N ALA A 87 2.84 5.91 -4.58
CA ALA A 87 1.94 6.71 -3.74
C ALA A 87 2.30 8.21 -3.73
N SER A 88 3.59 8.54 -3.76
CA SER A 88 4.07 9.93 -3.75
C SER A 88 3.71 10.68 -5.03
N GLU A 89 3.72 10.03 -6.18
CA GLU A 89 3.32 10.63 -7.45
C GLU A 89 1.79 10.66 -7.60
N GLN A 90 1.12 9.60 -7.17
CA GLN A 90 -0.34 9.54 -7.11
C GLN A 90 -0.90 10.69 -6.24
N ALA A 91 -0.20 11.08 -5.18
CA ALA A 91 -0.60 12.20 -4.32
C ALA A 91 -0.44 13.59 -4.98
N LYS A 92 0.26 13.69 -6.13
CA LYS A 92 0.46 14.97 -6.84
C LYS A 92 -0.65 15.20 -7.87
N VAL A 93 -1.10 14.16 -8.55
CA VAL A 93 -2.11 14.25 -9.62
C VAL A 93 -3.55 14.11 -9.09
N GLY A 94 -4.53 14.38 -9.97
CA GLY A 94 -5.95 14.38 -9.62
C GLY A 94 -6.39 15.61 -8.81
N LYS A 95 -7.72 15.77 -8.68
CA LYS A 95 -8.34 16.88 -7.96
C LYS A 95 -8.16 16.70 -6.46
N LYS A 96 -7.64 17.73 -5.78
CA LYS A 96 -7.60 17.75 -4.30
C LYS A 96 -9.02 17.82 -3.74
N VAL A 97 -9.33 17.00 -2.75
CA VAL A 97 -10.62 17.01 -2.05
C VAL A 97 -10.40 17.14 -0.55
N SER A 98 -11.32 17.81 0.15
CA SER A 98 -11.29 17.81 1.61
C SER A 98 -11.74 16.45 2.15
N PHE A 99 -11.37 16.14 3.40
CA PHE A 99 -11.80 14.89 4.04
C PHE A 99 -13.32 14.77 4.16
N LYS A 100 -14.02 15.90 4.38
CA LYS A 100 -15.48 15.95 4.53
C LYS A 100 -16.22 15.69 3.21
N GLU A 101 -15.56 15.93 2.08
CA GLU A 101 -16.11 15.73 0.73
C GLU A 101 -15.68 14.40 0.10
N LEU A 102 -14.99 13.55 0.87
CA LEU A 102 -14.58 12.24 0.41
C LEU A 102 -15.79 11.41 0.01
N ALA A 103 -15.64 10.72 -1.10
CA ALA A 103 -16.64 9.78 -1.58
C ALA A 103 -15.98 8.50 -2.07
N TYR A 104 -16.81 7.48 -2.29
CA TYR A 104 -16.34 6.15 -2.70
C TYR A 104 -15.42 6.26 -3.93
N GLY A 105 -14.23 5.65 -3.84
CA GLY A 105 -13.22 5.70 -4.88
C GLY A 105 -12.37 6.98 -4.88
N ASP A 106 -12.43 7.82 -3.85
CA ASP A 106 -11.38 8.81 -3.62
C ASP A 106 -10.17 8.16 -2.93
N LEU A 107 -8.97 8.68 -3.19
CA LEU A 107 -7.73 8.18 -2.60
C LEU A 107 -7.31 9.02 -1.40
N ILE A 108 -6.92 8.35 -0.32
CA ILE A 108 -6.42 8.97 0.90
C ILE A 108 -4.93 8.68 1.01
N PHE A 109 -4.11 9.73 1.06
CA PHE A 109 -2.66 9.61 1.17
C PHE A 109 -2.20 9.94 2.58
N PHE A 110 -1.36 9.07 3.12
CA PHE A 110 -0.87 9.16 4.48
C PHE A 110 0.65 9.37 4.52
N GLY A 111 1.11 9.93 5.63
CA GLY A 111 2.53 10.15 5.91
C GLY A 111 2.88 9.92 7.37
N SER A 112 3.95 10.56 7.82
CA SER A 112 4.32 10.64 9.23
C SER A 112 3.34 11.53 10.01
N THR A 113 3.16 11.26 11.30
CA THR A 113 2.40 12.13 12.24
C THR A 113 3.05 13.49 12.44
N ASN A 114 4.34 13.64 12.10
CA ASN A 114 4.97 14.97 12.04
C ASN A 114 4.28 15.81 10.96
N LYS A 115 3.53 16.83 11.36
CA LYS A 115 2.79 17.73 10.46
C LYS A 115 3.70 18.51 9.50
N ARG A 116 4.95 18.78 9.89
CA ARG A 116 5.95 19.44 9.03
C ARG A 116 6.40 18.54 7.86
N SER A 117 6.30 17.22 8.02
CA SER A 117 6.64 16.29 6.94
C SER A 117 5.53 16.24 5.90
N LYS A 118 5.89 16.57 4.65
CA LYS A 118 5.04 16.40 3.46
C LYS A 118 5.21 15.03 2.80
N ARG A 119 6.04 14.14 3.36
CA ARG A 119 6.35 12.83 2.78
C ARG A 119 5.13 11.91 2.84
N ILE A 120 4.76 11.39 1.68
CA ILE A 120 3.77 10.32 1.54
C ILE A 120 4.46 8.97 1.72
N ASN A 121 3.83 8.07 2.47
CA ASN A 121 4.35 6.71 2.68
C ASN A 121 3.30 5.62 2.55
N HIS A 122 2.03 5.99 2.30
CA HIS A 122 0.94 5.03 2.18
C HIS A 122 -0.26 5.66 1.45
N VAL A 123 -1.07 4.82 0.82
CA VAL A 123 -2.32 5.21 0.14
C VAL A 123 -3.40 4.18 0.43
N GLY A 124 -4.66 4.62 0.49
CA GLY A 124 -5.84 3.76 0.54
C GLY A 124 -6.99 4.30 -0.30
N ILE A 125 -7.93 3.43 -0.64
CA ILE A 125 -9.13 3.76 -1.42
C ILE A 125 -10.29 3.95 -0.45
N TYR A 126 -10.90 5.13 -0.41
CA TYR A 126 -12.04 5.41 0.46
C TYR A 126 -13.30 4.69 -0.02
N LEU A 127 -14.04 4.07 0.91
CA LEU A 127 -15.23 3.27 0.63
C LEU A 127 -16.51 3.86 1.25
N GLY A 128 -16.44 5.06 1.82
CA GLY A 128 -17.55 5.65 2.56
C GLY A 128 -17.58 5.28 4.04
N ASN A 129 -18.32 6.04 4.85
CA ASN A 129 -18.55 5.76 6.28
C ASN A 129 -17.27 5.49 7.10
N GLY A 130 -16.19 6.21 6.78
CA GLY A 130 -14.90 6.06 7.45
C GLY A 130 -14.12 4.79 7.12
N TRP A 131 -14.61 3.95 6.19
CA TRP A 131 -13.91 2.77 5.69
C TRP A 131 -13.00 3.11 4.52
N PHE A 132 -11.87 2.42 4.44
CA PHE A 132 -10.98 2.44 3.29
C PHE A 132 -10.30 1.08 3.09
N ALA A 133 -9.99 0.74 1.84
CA ALA A 133 -9.18 -0.42 1.49
C ALA A 133 -7.69 -0.05 1.42
N GLU A 134 -6.83 -0.97 1.85
CA GLU A 134 -5.37 -0.80 1.78
C GLU A 134 -4.66 -2.15 1.63
N ALA A 135 -3.51 -2.17 0.95
CA ALA A 135 -2.52 -3.22 1.15
C ALA A 135 -1.66 -2.83 2.35
N SER A 136 -1.90 -3.45 3.51
CA SER A 136 -1.32 -3.04 4.78
C SER A 136 -0.02 -3.79 5.05
N SER A 137 1.10 -3.07 5.16
CA SER A 137 2.38 -3.68 5.58
C SER A 137 2.30 -4.22 7.02
N LYS A 138 1.56 -3.55 7.91
CA LYS A 138 1.32 -3.97 9.31
C LYS A 138 0.54 -5.29 9.37
N LYS A 139 -0.53 -5.43 8.57
CA LYS A 139 -1.36 -6.65 8.53
C LYS A 139 -0.86 -7.68 7.53
N ARG A 140 0.16 -7.35 6.75
CA ARG A 140 0.81 -8.15 5.70
C ARG A 140 -0.14 -8.61 4.58
N LYS A 141 -1.26 -7.91 4.37
CA LYS A 141 -2.27 -8.26 3.37
C LYS A 141 -3.18 -7.09 3.00
N VAL A 142 -3.96 -7.27 1.93
CA VAL A 142 -5.06 -6.37 1.56
C VAL A 142 -6.20 -6.51 2.57
N VAL A 143 -6.62 -5.40 3.17
CA VAL A 143 -7.62 -5.34 4.23
C VAL A 143 -8.53 -4.11 4.07
N LEU A 144 -9.67 -4.17 4.76
CA LEU A 144 -10.52 -3.01 5.01
C LEU A 144 -10.21 -2.46 6.40
N THR A 145 -9.92 -1.17 6.47
CA THR A 145 -9.64 -0.46 7.71
C THR A 145 -10.68 0.63 7.92
N ASN A 146 -11.08 0.86 9.17
CA ASN A 146 -11.99 1.94 9.54
C ASN A 146 -11.30 2.91 10.48
N PHE A 147 -11.47 4.22 10.25
CA PHE A 147 -10.86 5.26 11.08
C PHE A 147 -11.28 5.20 12.56
N ALA A 148 -12.50 4.74 12.88
CA ALA A 148 -12.95 4.58 14.25
C ALA A 148 -12.17 3.47 14.99
N LYS A 149 -11.77 2.41 14.27
CA LYS A 149 -11.01 1.28 14.83
C LYS A 149 -9.51 1.54 14.89
N GLU A 150 -8.97 2.29 13.94
CA GLU A 150 -7.54 2.63 13.86
C GLU A 150 -7.35 4.17 13.75
N PRO A 151 -7.67 4.94 14.81
CA PRO A 151 -7.71 6.42 14.78
C PRO A 151 -6.34 7.07 14.50
N LYS A 152 -5.25 6.30 14.63
CA LYS A 152 -3.90 6.75 14.25
C LYS A 152 -3.81 7.11 12.77
N TYR A 153 -4.62 6.50 11.90
CA TYR A 153 -4.65 6.84 10.47
C TYR A 153 -5.11 8.27 10.22
N MET A 154 -6.10 8.78 10.97
CA MET A 154 -6.58 10.16 10.80
C MET A 154 -5.46 11.18 11.01
N ARG A 155 -4.60 10.97 12.02
CA ARG A 155 -3.45 11.85 12.30
C ARG A 155 -2.35 11.80 11.23
N ARG A 156 -2.39 10.80 10.36
CA ARG A 156 -1.41 10.59 9.29
C ARG A 156 -1.87 11.11 7.94
N ILE A 157 -3.14 11.49 7.78
CA ILE A 157 -3.67 12.01 6.51
C ILE A 157 -2.91 13.27 6.10
N LYS A 158 -2.45 13.30 4.85
CA LYS A 158 -1.73 14.44 4.26
C LYS A 158 -2.53 15.11 3.15
N VAL A 159 -3.12 14.32 2.27
CA VAL A 159 -3.92 14.81 1.16
C VAL A 159 -4.91 13.74 0.71
N CYS A 160 -6.05 14.17 0.21
CA CYS A 160 -7.03 13.32 -0.45
C CYS A 160 -7.14 13.74 -1.91
N LYS A 161 -7.21 12.77 -2.83
CA LYS A 161 -7.32 13.04 -4.27
C LYS A 161 -8.48 12.28 -4.90
N ARG A 162 -9.11 12.94 -5.86
CA ARG A 162 -10.15 12.38 -6.71
C ARG A 162 -9.64 12.27 -8.14
N TYR A 163 -9.76 11.07 -8.71
CA TYR A 163 -9.29 10.74 -10.06
C TYR A 163 -10.40 10.69 -11.10
N LEU A 164 -11.64 10.47 -10.66
CA LEU A 164 -12.81 10.50 -11.54
C LEU A 164 -13.45 11.89 -11.48
N SER A 165 -13.68 12.50 -12.64
CA SER A 165 -14.38 13.79 -12.79
C SER A 165 -15.82 13.71 -12.26
N LYS A 166 -16.45 14.87 -12.05
CA LYS A 166 -17.86 14.92 -11.60
C LYS A 166 -18.76 14.19 -12.59
N ASP A 167 -18.55 14.37 -13.89
CA ASP A 167 -19.36 13.76 -14.94
C ASP A 167 -19.11 12.25 -15.04
N GLU A 168 -17.86 11.78 -14.94
CA GLU A 168 -17.58 10.35 -14.86
C GLU A 168 -18.18 9.72 -13.61
N ARG A 169 -18.22 10.43 -12.48
CA ARG A 169 -18.87 9.93 -11.27
C ARG A 169 -20.39 9.94 -11.38
N THR A 170 -20.99 10.96 -11.98
CA THR A 170 -22.41 10.98 -12.29
C THR A 170 -22.73 9.83 -13.25
N LYS A 171 -21.93 9.62 -14.29
CA LYS A 171 -22.15 8.60 -15.32
C LYS A 171 -21.90 7.16 -14.84
N TYR A 172 -20.91 6.97 -13.96
CA TYR A 172 -20.42 5.64 -13.61
C TYR A 172 -20.51 5.32 -12.11
N MET A 173 -20.69 6.28 -11.21
CA MET A 173 -20.81 6.04 -9.75
C MET A 173 -22.23 6.26 -9.22
N GLN A 174 -23.21 6.51 -10.11
CA GLN A 174 -24.65 6.57 -9.80
C GLN A 174 -25.19 5.17 -9.50
N CYS A 175 -24.93 4.69 -8.30
CA CYS A 175 -25.83 3.77 -7.64
C CYS A 175 -25.73 4.11 -6.16
N ASP A 176 -26.79 4.75 -5.64
CA ASP A 176 -27.19 4.68 -4.24
C ASP A 176 -27.62 3.25 -3.87
N ALA A 177 -26.87 2.25 -4.36
CA ALA A 177 -26.92 0.93 -3.79
C ALA A 177 -26.53 1.14 -2.31
N PRO A 178 -27.42 0.82 -1.36
CA PRO A 178 -27.07 0.86 0.04
C PRO A 178 -25.77 0.08 0.18
N LEU A 179 -24.82 0.63 0.94
CA LEU A 179 -23.67 -0.17 1.36
C LEU A 179 -24.26 -1.42 1.99
N LYS A 180 -24.30 -2.54 1.27
CA LYS A 180 -24.63 -3.82 1.85
C LYS A 180 -23.58 -3.96 2.93
N LYS A 181 -24.01 -3.90 4.19
CA LYS A 181 -23.14 -4.01 5.36
C LYS A 181 -22.33 -5.26 5.07
N MET A 182 -21.05 -5.09 4.70
CA MET A 182 -20.22 -6.23 4.37
C MET A 182 -20.28 -7.07 5.64
N ALA A 183 -20.75 -8.31 5.51
CA ALA A 183 -20.67 -9.24 6.62
C ALA A 183 -19.21 -9.13 7.09
N VAL A 184 -19.02 -8.77 8.35
CA VAL A 184 -17.70 -8.90 8.97
C VAL A 184 -17.49 -10.39 8.93
N THR A 185 -16.85 -10.88 7.87
CA THR A 185 -16.58 -12.30 7.71
C THR A 185 -15.72 -12.65 8.91
N ASP A 186 -16.29 -13.52 9.73
CA ASP A 186 -15.70 -14.03 10.93
C ASP A 186 -14.26 -14.48 10.62
N ILE A 187 -13.41 -14.17 11.58
CA ILE A 187 -12.00 -14.51 11.62
C ILE A 187 -11.95 -16.03 11.70
N ARG A 188 -11.86 -16.74 10.57
CA ARG A 188 -11.37 -18.13 10.45
C ARG A 188 -11.39 -18.67 9.00
N TYR A 189 -10.18 -18.99 8.50
CA TYR A 189 -9.80 -19.78 7.29
C TYR A 189 -10.13 -19.17 5.90
N THR A 190 -9.27 -19.15 4.87
CA THR A 190 -8.30 -20.15 4.36
C THR A 190 -7.07 -19.50 3.66
N THR A 191 -5.89 -20.11 3.77
CA THR A 191 -4.69 -19.91 2.90
C THR A 191 -4.76 -20.86 1.69
N PRO A 192 -4.00 -20.71 0.57
CA PRO A 192 -2.54 -20.39 0.53
C PRO A 192 -2.08 -19.54 -0.71
N TRP A 193 -0.91 -18.90 -0.83
CA TRP A 193 0.51 -19.35 -0.88
C TRP A 193 0.78 -20.64 -1.69
N THR A 194 1.95 -20.74 -2.35
CA THR A 194 2.77 -21.97 -2.56
C THR A 194 4.07 -21.61 -3.33
N PRO A 195 5.16 -22.43 -3.36
CA PRO A 195 5.93 -22.76 -2.17
C PRO A 195 7.48 -22.80 -2.32
N ASP A 196 8.13 -22.14 -3.29
CA ASP A 196 9.59 -22.28 -3.43
C ASP A 196 10.40 -21.25 -2.63
N LYS A 197 9.80 -20.09 -2.32
CA LYS A 197 10.47 -19.04 -1.54
C LYS A 197 9.54 -18.56 -0.43
N GLY A 198 9.81 -19.03 0.78
CA GLY A 198 9.15 -18.51 1.99
C GLY A 198 9.14 -16.98 1.97
N LEU A 199 8.08 -16.37 2.52
CA LEU A 199 7.91 -14.91 2.57
C LEU A 199 9.25 -14.26 2.96
N PRO A 200 9.82 -13.34 2.16
CA PRO A 200 11.10 -12.74 2.49
C PRO A 200 10.99 -12.16 3.91
N LYS A 201 11.93 -12.58 4.78
CA LYS A 201 11.97 -12.19 6.20
C LYS A 201 12.04 -10.66 6.40
N ARG A 202 12.23 -9.90 5.31
CA ARG A 202 12.18 -8.44 5.23
C ARG A 202 11.28 -7.97 4.08
N ALA A 203 9.97 -8.06 4.25
CA ALA A 203 9.01 -7.34 3.39
C ALA A 203 8.78 -5.88 3.86
N VAL A 204 9.60 -5.39 4.80
CA VAL A 204 9.50 -4.08 5.42
C VAL A 204 10.93 -3.55 5.64
N PRO A 205 11.40 -2.53 4.92
CA PRO A 205 12.46 -1.67 5.43
C PRO A 205 11.93 -0.95 6.68
N ARG A 206 12.68 -1.00 7.79
CA ARG A 206 12.38 -0.21 9.00
C ARG A 206 12.34 1.28 8.69
#